data_AF-A0A2N2P9G5-F1
#
_entry.id   AF-A0A2N2P9G5-F1
#
_cell.length_a   1.000
_cell.length_b   1.000
_cell.length_c   1.000
_cell.angle_alpha   90.00
_cell.angle_beta   90.00
_cell.angle_gamma   90.00
#
_symmetry.space_group_name_H-M   'P 1'
#
loop_
_entity.id
_entity.type
_entity.pdbx_description
1 polymer ?
#
loop_
_entity_poly.entity_id
_entity_poly.type
_entity_poly.pdbx_seq_one_letter_code
_entity_poly.pdbx_strand_id
1 'polypeptide(L)'
;MKLTSVMLSFLVLALILAACIASGGTLVTSSEPGIDNSAASQKARADYAMEQAKQQEEAAFAAAVNETAQAQAGENVLALAATATAQALAVAQAQLELTANAAKISSTQAAISAEQTAIAIEANATIDAQTILLAQQQAQATATTQALQLESLTAKQLATASQQQRVLLSWFIPITAAIAFGFVMLLGAKFISGMIDATNERRSLENQRLTLLSTLFDAPTETIIFADDPHTGLPRSRLFFTPEPGSGNSSDESDSRFEPIIGDDGQSSIFIVSNGDKFVADSAEAREEAARCKLAMKLLRDAINQVGAQSNRIPSAGQLGWPVGIWTIAVAILRPYGVERLRGADGGTYLVGQYPNLQTLYIAIGERRLSFFPTTSKVVIDG
;
A
#
# COMPACT_ATOMS: atom_id res chain seq x y z
N MET A 1 -0.98 27.45 10.60
CA MET A 1 -0.65 26.15 11.24
C MET A 1 -1.86 25.28 11.61
N LYS A 2 -3.13 25.70 11.41
CA LYS A 2 -4.31 24.85 11.71
C LYS A 2 -4.65 23.81 10.62
N LEU A 3 -4.27 24.05 9.35
CA LEU A 3 -4.58 23.14 8.24
C LEU A 3 -3.83 21.80 8.30
N THR A 4 -2.61 21.79 8.83
CA THR A 4 -1.79 20.58 8.95
C THR A 4 -2.35 19.60 9.98
N SER A 5 -3.01 20.11 11.02
CA SER A 5 -3.67 19.26 12.03
C SER A 5 -4.89 18.53 11.47
N VAL A 6 -5.67 19.20 10.62
CA VAL A 6 -6.87 18.60 10.02
C VAL A 6 -6.47 17.55 8.97
N MET A 7 -5.49 17.86 8.13
CA MET A 7 -4.94 16.92 7.14
C MET A 7 -4.29 15.70 7.81
N LEU A 8 -3.56 15.89 8.91
CA LEU A 8 -2.98 14.78 9.67
C LEU A 8 -4.07 13.88 10.28
N SER A 9 -5.16 14.47 10.79
CA SER A 9 -6.28 13.72 11.35
C SER A 9 -7.00 12.87 10.29
N PHE A 10 -7.19 13.40 9.07
CA PHE A 10 -7.76 12.63 7.96
C PHE A 10 -6.82 11.55 7.44
N LEU A 11 -5.52 11.82 7.41
CA LEU A 11 -4.52 10.83 6.99
C LEU A 11 -4.41 9.68 8.00
N VAL A 12 -4.49 9.97 9.30
CA VAL A 12 -4.56 8.94 10.35
C VAL A 12 -5.86 8.14 10.24
N LEU A 13 -7.01 8.79 10.01
CA LEU A 13 -8.28 8.10 9.84
C LEU A 13 -8.26 7.18 8.59
N ALA A 14 -7.70 7.66 7.49
CA ALA A 14 -7.56 6.89 6.25
C ALA A 14 -6.60 5.71 6.41
N LEU A 15 -5.50 5.88 7.16
CA LEU A 15 -4.58 4.79 7.49
C LEU A 15 -5.22 3.74 8.40
N ILE A 16 -6.04 4.16 9.37
CA ILE A 16 -6.80 3.23 10.22
C ILE A 16 -7.83 2.47 9.37
N LEU A 17 -8.58 3.14 8.49
CA LEU A 17 -9.50 2.45 7.58
C LEU A 17 -8.78 1.48 6.63
N ALA A 18 -7.66 1.90 6.04
CA ALA A 18 -6.88 1.06 5.14
C ALA A 18 -6.26 -0.14 5.87
N ALA A 19 -5.79 0.04 7.11
CA ALA A 19 -5.30 -1.04 7.95
C ALA A 19 -6.44 -2.02 8.29
N CYS A 20 -7.63 -1.52 8.64
CA CYS A 20 -8.81 -2.35 8.91
C CYS A 20 -9.30 -3.15 7.69
N ILE A 21 -9.08 -2.65 6.47
CA ILE A 21 -9.44 -3.36 5.23
C ILE A 21 -8.35 -4.36 4.81
N ALA A 22 -7.07 -4.01 5.02
CA ALA A 22 -5.93 -4.83 4.62
C ALA A 22 -5.65 -6.00 5.58
N SER A 23 -5.91 -5.81 6.87
CA SER A 23 -6.14 -6.95 7.75
C SER A 23 -7.50 -7.52 7.36
N GLY A 24 -7.52 -8.55 6.51
CA GLY A 24 -8.71 -9.32 6.15
C GLY A 24 -9.41 -10.01 7.33
N GLY A 25 -9.26 -9.49 8.56
CA GLY A 25 -10.31 -9.54 9.54
C GLY A 25 -11.53 -8.89 8.90
N THR A 26 -12.38 -9.72 8.33
CA THR A 26 -13.82 -9.55 8.37
C THR A 26 -14.19 -8.85 9.68
N LEU A 27 -14.20 -7.53 9.66
CA LEU A 27 -15.09 -6.76 10.51
C LEU A 27 -16.46 -7.14 9.97
N VAL A 28 -16.92 -8.29 10.45
CA VAL A 28 -18.31 -8.53 10.73
C VAL A 28 -18.69 -7.37 11.66
N THR A 29 -19.00 -6.22 11.06
CA THR A 29 -20.10 -5.42 11.56
C THR A 29 -21.32 -6.30 11.32
N SER A 30 -21.43 -7.34 12.15
CA SER A 30 -22.68 -7.68 12.77
C SER A 30 -23.20 -6.33 13.20
N SER A 31 -24.08 -5.75 12.39
CA SER A 31 -25.25 -5.10 12.97
C SER A 31 -25.67 -6.08 14.04
N GLU A 32 -25.27 -5.85 15.29
CA GLU A 32 -25.78 -6.63 16.40
C GLU A 32 -27.28 -6.59 16.17
N PRO A 33 -27.95 -7.70 15.79
CA PRO A 33 -29.37 -7.78 16.05
C PRO A 33 -29.39 -7.54 17.56
N GLY A 34 -29.91 -6.37 17.96
CA GLY A 34 -29.57 -5.74 19.25
C GLY A 34 -29.43 -6.83 20.28
N ILE A 35 -28.24 -6.96 20.90
CA ILE A 35 -27.91 -8.12 21.74
C ILE A 35 -28.96 -8.19 22.83
N ASP A 36 -30.00 -8.96 22.53
CA ASP A 36 -30.92 -9.47 23.50
C ASP A 36 -30.07 -10.50 24.22
N ASN A 37 -29.44 -10.05 25.31
CA ASN A 37 -28.78 -10.87 26.33
C ASN A 37 -29.77 -11.85 27.01
N SER A 38 -30.90 -12.10 26.37
CA SER A 38 -31.80 -13.18 26.70
C SER A 38 -31.01 -14.50 26.72
N ALA A 39 -31.33 -15.32 27.71
CA ALA A 39 -30.78 -16.66 27.82
C ALA A 39 -30.99 -17.50 26.55
N ALA A 40 -32.03 -17.19 25.75
CA ALA A 40 -32.31 -17.85 24.48
C ALA A 40 -31.24 -17.58 23.41
N SER A 41 -30.76 -16.33 23.30
CA SER A 41 -29.70 -15.96 22.34
C SER A 41 -28.36 -16.59 22.72
N GLN A 42 -28.03 -16.62 24.02
CA GLN A 42 -26.82 -17.28 24.51
C GLN A 42 -26.85 -18.79 24.25
N LYS A 43 -28.01 -19.44 24.46
CA LYS A 43 -28.21 -20.86 24.16
C LYS A 43 -28.01 -21.16 22.67
N ALA A 44 -28.62 -20.37 21.77
CA ALA A 44 -28.48 -20.58 20.33
C ALA A 44 -27.02 -20.45 19.84
N ARG A 45 -26.24 -19.52 20.43
CA ARG A 45 -24.81 -19.39 20.14
C ARG A 45 -24.00 -20.57 20.65
N ALA A 46 -24.33 -21.07 21.85
CA ALA A 46 -23.70 -22.25 22.42
C ALA A 46 -23.99 -23.51 21.58
N ASP A 47 -25.25 -23.70 21.16
CA ASP A 47 -25.66 -24.82 20.31
C ASP A 47 -24.96 -24.74 18.94
N TYR A 48 -24.86 -23.56 18.34
CA TYR A 48 -24.13 -23.36 17.08
C TYR A 48 -22.62 -23.64 17.21
N ALA A 49 -21.99 -23.16 18.29
CA ALA A 49 -20.58 -23.43 18.55
C ALA A 49 -20.31 -24.93 18.77
N MET A 50 -21.25 -25.64 19.41
CA MET A 50 -21.17 -27.08 19.61
C MET A 50 -21.31 -27.85 18.27
N GLU A 51 -22.24 -27.44 17.40
CA GLU A 51 -22.39 -28.01 16.05
C GLU A 51 -21.12 -27.80 15.22
N GLN A 52 -20.51 -26.60 15.31
CA GLN A 52 -19.26 -26.30 14.61
C GLN A 52 -18.10 -27.15 15.14
N ALA A 53 -18.00 -27.32 16.46
CA ALA A 53 -16.97 -28.17 17.07
C ALA A 53 -17.13 -29.64 16.62
N LYS A 54 -18.37 -30.14 16.56
CA LYS A 54 -18.66 -31.49 16.07
C LYS A 54 -18.26 -31.69 14.60
N GLN A 55 -18.55 -30.71 13.74
CA GLN A 55 -18.10 -30.76 12.35
C GLN A 55 -16.57 -30.75 12.22
N GLN A 56 -15.87 -30.00 13.07
CA GLN A 56 -14.40 -30.01 13.09
C GLN A 56 -13.84 -31.35 13.56
N GLU A 57 -14.48 -32.00 14.55
CA GLU A 57 -14.09 -33.33 15.02
C GLU A 57 -14.29 -34.39 13.94
N GLU A 58 -15.43 -34.36 13.23
CA GLU A 58 -15.70 -35.28 12.11
C GLU A 58 -14.68 -35.08 10.96
N ALA A 59 -14.33 -33.83 10.65
CA ALA A 59 -13.32 -33.54 9.63
C ALA A 59 -11.91 -33.98 10.05
N ALA A 60 -11.54 -33.76 11.32
CA ALA A 60 -10.25 -34.22 11.86
C ALA A 60 -10.15 -35.75 11.90
N PHE A 61 -11.25 -36.43 12.26
CA PHE A 61 -11.32 -37.88 12.22
C PHE A 61 -11.18 -38.42 10.79
N ALA A 62 -11.87 -37.82 9.81
CA ALA A 62 -11.74 -38.20 8.41
C ALA A 62 -10.31 -38.00 7.88
N ALA A 63 -9.62 -36.94 8.30
CA ALA A 63 -8.22 -36.71 7.95
C ALA A 63 -7.28 -37.78 8.56
N ALA A 64 -7.46 -38.11 9.84
CA ALA A 64 -6.66 -39.13 10.52
C ALA A 64 -6.85 -40.54 9.92
N VAL A 65 -8.07 -40.89 9.52
CA VAL A 65 -8.34 -42.16 8.81
C VAL A 65 -7.63 -42.19 7.46
N ASN A 66 -7.63 -41.08 6.71
CA ASN A 66 -6.91 -41.00 5.43
C ASN A 66 -5.39 -41.13 5.61
N GLU A 67 -4.82 -40.50 6.62
CA GLU A 67 -3.38 -40.60 6.92
C GLU A 67 -3.00 -42.04 7.30
N THR A 68 -3.85 -42.72 8.09
CA THR A 68 -3.65 -44.13 8.45
C THR A 68 -3.75 -45.04 7.23
N ALA A 69 -4.70 -44.79 6.33
CA ALA A 69 -4.83 -45.55 5.07
C ALA A 69 -3.62 -45.36 4.15
N GLN A 70 -3.05 -44.15 4.09
CA GLN A 70 -1.83 -43.88 3.33
C GLN A 70 -0.60 -44.55 3.96
N ALA A 71 -0.48 -44.55 5.29
CA ALA A 71 0.59 -45.24 5.98
C ALA A 71 0.55 -46.76 5.73
N GLN A 72 -0.63 -47.39 5.81
CA GLN A 72 -0.81 -48.81 5.49
C GLN A 72 -0.52 -49.12 4.02
N ALA A 73 -0.88 -48.23 3.09
CA ALA A 73 -0.52 -48.38 1.68
C ALA A 73 1.00 -48.35 1.49
N GLY A 74 1.72 -47.47 2.20
CA GLY A 74 3.18 -47.40 2.19
C GLY A 74 3.83 -48.68 2.73
N GLU A 75 3.33 -49.21 3.85
CA GLU A 75 3.82 -50.47 4.42
C GLU A 75 3.60 -51.67 3.48
N ASN A 76 2.45 -51.75 2.82
CA ASN A 76 2.17 -52.80 1.84
C ASN A 76 3.13 -52.75 0.64
N VAL A 77 3.45 -51.56 0.12
CA VAL A 77 4.44 -51.40 -0.96
C VAL A 77 5.83 -51.84 -0.51
N LEU A 78 6.23 -51.49 0.71
CA LEU A 78 7.53 -51.86 1.25
C LEU A 78 7.63 -53.37 1.51
N ALA A 79 6.57 -54.00 2.01
CA ALA A 79 6.47 -55.46 2.16
C ALA A 79 6.53 -56.19 0.81
N LEU A 80 5.87 -55.65 -0.23
CA LEU A 80 5.93 -56.20 -1.59
C LEU A 80 7.35 -56.11 -2.17
N ALA A 81 8.02 -54.96 -1.98
CA ALA A 81 9.39 -54.75 -2.43
C ALA A 81 10.38 -55.68 -1.70
N ALA A 82 10.21 -55.88 -0.39
CA ALA A 82 11.01 -56.82 0.39
C ALA A 82 10.83 -58.27 -0.12
N THR A 83 9.58 -58.66 -0.44
CA THR A 83 9.27 -59.99 -0.97
C THR A 83 9.89 -60.20 -2.37
N ALA A 84 9.78 -59.21 -3.25
CA ALA A 84 10.41 -59.25 -4.58
C ALA A 84 11.95 -59.35 -4.49
N THR A 85 12.56 -58.62 -3.54
CA THR A 85 14.01 -58.68 -3.30
C THR A 85 14.44 -60.06 -2.78
N ALA A 86 13.64 -60.67 -1.89
CA ALA A 86 13.90 -62.02 -1.39
C ALA A 86 13.82 -63.08 -2.51
N GLN A 87 12.85 -62.96 -3.41
CA GLN A 87 12.72 -63.86 -4.57
C GLN A 87 13.89 -63.71 -5.54
N ALA A 88 14.29 -62.48 -5.87
CA ALA A 88 15.44 -62.23 -6.74
C ALA A 88 16.74 -62.83 -6.16
N LEU A 89 16.93 -62.70 -4.84
CA LEU A 89 18.09 -63.27 -4.16
C LEU A 89 18.08 -64.80 -4.15
N ALA A 90 16.91 -65.43 -3.94
CA ALA A 90 16.77 -66.88 -4.03
C ALA A 90 17.09 -67.42 -5.44
N VAL A 91 16.64 -66.72 -6.50
CA VAL A 91 16.95 -67.09 -7.89
C VAL A 91 18.45 -66.95 -8.17
N ALA A 92 19.09 -65.88 -7.68
CA ALA A 92 20.53 -65.68 -7.83
C ALA A 92 21.34 -66.77 -7.11
N GLN A 93 20.93 -67.19 -5.91
CA GLN A 93 21.56 -68.29 -5.18
C GLN A 93 21.42 -69.63 -5.93
N ALA A 94 20.22 -69.93 -6.45
CA ALA A 94 20.00 -71.13 -7.24
C ALA A 94 20.85 -71.17 -8.52
N GLN A 95 21.01 -70.02 -9.21
CA GLN A 95 21.93 -69.91 -10.35
C GLN A 95 23.38 -70.19 -9.95
N LEU A 96 23.82 -69.67 -8.78
CA LEU A 96 25.19 -69.87 -8.32
C LEU A 96 25.48 -71.35 -8.02
N GLU A 97 24.54 -72.06 -7.39
CA GLU A 97 24.65 -73.50 -7.13
C GLU A 97 24.68 -74.33 -8.41
N LEU A 98 23.82 -74.01 -9.38
CA LEU A 98 23.82 -74.65 -10.70
C LEU A 98 25.14 -74.43 -11.43
N THR A 99 25.69 -73.22 -11.38
CA THR A 99 26.97 -72.89 -12.01
C THR A 99 28.13 -73.63 -11.33
N ALA A 100 28.11 -73.72 -10.00
CA ALA A 100 29.10 -74.46 -9.23
C ALA A 100 29.05 -75.98 -9.51
N ASN A 101 27.86 -76.55 -9.70
CA ASN A 101 27.70 -77.96 -10.07
C ASN A 101 28.03 -78.23 -11.54
N ALA A 102 27.73 -77.31 -12.46
CA ALA A 102 28.10 -77.42 -13.87
C ALA A 102 29.62 -77.42 -14.06
N ALA A 103 30.36 -76.66 -13.25
CA ALA A 103 31.83 -76.66 -13.26
C ALA A 103 32.46 -78.02 -12.88
N LYS A 104 31.69 -78.96 -12.29
CA LYS A 104 32.14 -80.32 -11.95
C LYS A 104 31.89 -81.36 -13.05
N ILE A 105 31.16 -81.04 -14.12
CA ILE A 105 30.74 -82.01 -15.15
C ILE A 105 31.32 -81.62 -16.51
N SER A 106 31.92 -82.60 -17.20
CA SER A 106 32.71 -82.41 -18.43
C SER A 106 31.94 -81.72 -19.58
N SER A 107 32.69 -80.94 -20.36
CA SER A 107 32.35 -79.69 -21.07
C SER A 107 31.23 -79.66 -22.14
N THR A 108 30.54 -80.76 -22.44
CA THR A 108 29.57 -80.78 -23.55
C THR A 108 28.12 -80.87 -23.09
N GLN A 109 27.86 -81.58 -21.99
CA GLN A 109 26.49 -81.70 -21.46
C GLN A 109 26.09 -80.49 -20.59
N ALA A 110 27.09 -79.83 -19.97
CA ALA A 110 26.90 -78.60 -19.20
C ALA A 110 26.42 -77.41 -20.06
N ALA A 111 26.89 -77.32 -21.32
CA ALA A 111 26.50 -76.23 -22.23
C ALA A 111 25.02 -76.33 -22.64
N ILE A 112 24.53 -77.53 -22.97
CA ILE A 112 23.13 -77.77 -23.36
C ILE A 112 22.19 -77.54 -22.16
N SER A 113 22.59 -77.94 -20.95
CA SER A 113 21.81 -77.63 -19.74
C SER A 113 21.80 -76.14 -19.42
N ALA A 114 22.92 -75.43 -19.61
CA ALA A 114 22.98 -73.99 -19.36
C ALA A 114 22.06 -73.21 -20.31
N GLU A 115 21.98 -73.61 -21.58
CA GLU A 115 21.11 -72.98 -22.57
C GLU A 115 19.62 -73.23 -22.28
N GLN A 116 19.23 -74.45 -21.90
CA GLN A 116 17.85 -74.72 -21.45
C GLN A 116 17.48 -73.95 -20.17
N THR A 117 18.44 -73.78 -19.26
CA THR A 117 18.21 -73.01 -18.03
C THR A 117 18.09 -71.51 -18.33
N ALA A 118 18.87 -70.99 -19.27
CA ALA A 118 18.77 -69.59 -19.71
C ALA A 118 17.38 -69.28 -20.30
N ILE A 119 16.85 -70.17 -21.16
CA ILE A 119 15.51 -70.00 -21.76
C ILE A 119 14.40 -70.09 -20.68
N ALA A 120 14.53 -70.97 -19.69
CA ALA A 120 13.57 -71.09 -18.60
C ALA A 120 13.58 -69.85 -17.67
N ILE A 121 14.75 -69.27 -17.45
CA ILE A 121 14.92 -68.05 -16.63
C ILE A 121 14.36 -66.83 -17.37
N GLU A 122 14.59 -66.72 -18.68
CA GLU A 122 14.04 -65.65 -19.50
C GLU A 122 12.49 -65.71 -19.54
N ALA A 123 11.92 -66.91 -19.64
CA ALA A 123 10.47 -67.11 -19.57
C ALA A 123 9.88 -66.67 -18.22
N ASN A 124 10.51 -67.05 -17.09
CA ASN A 124 10.04 -66.65 -15.76
C ASN A 124 10.21 -65.15 -15.49
N ALA A 125 11.32 -64.54 -15.92
CA ALA A 125 11.52 -63.09 -15.79
C ALA A 125 10.46 -62.30 -16.57
N THR A 126 10.01 -62.82 -17.72
CA THR A 126 8.97 -62.17 -18.53
C THR A 126 7.60 -62.24 -17.87
N ILE A 127 7.28 -63.37 -17.21
CA ILE A 127 6.03 -63.53 -16.45
C ILE A 127 6.01 -62.58 -15.26
N ASP A 128 7.13 -62.45 -14.53
CA ASP A 128 7.24 -61.55 -13.39
C ASP A 128 7.20 -60.06 -13.78
N ALA A 129 7.76 -59.71 -14.94
CA ALA A 129 7.63 -58.35 -15.47
C ALA A 129 6.17 -58.00 -15.82
N GLN A 130 5.39 -58.96 -16.31
CA GLN A 130 3.96 -58.74 -16.61
C GLN A 130 3.10 -58.62 -15.35
N THR A 131 3.39 -59.39 -14.29
CA THR A 131 2.65 -59.28 -13.03
C THR A 131 2.90 -57.95 -12.33
N ILE A 132 4.14 -57.44 -12.36
CA ILE A 132 4.47 -56.12 -11.82
C ILE A 132 3.77 -55.01 -12.62
N LEU A 133 3.74 -55.10 -13.94
CA LEU A 133 3.09 -54.08 -14.79
C LEU A 133 1.58 -54.03 -14.56
N LEU A 134 0.94 -55.20 -14.38
CA LEU A 134 -0.50 -55.28 -14.12
C LEU A 134 -0.86 -54.74 -12.72
N ALA A 135 -0.03 -55.04 -11.71
CA ALA A 135 -0.16 -54.44 -10.38
C ALA A 135 0.01 -52.91 -10.41
N GLN A 136 0.95 -52.40 -11.23
CA GLN A 136 1.17 -50.97 -11.39
C GLN A 136 0.00 -50.27 -12.10
N GLN A 137 -0.59 -50.89 -13.12
CA GLN A 137 -1.80 -50.39 -13.79
C GLN A 137 -2.99 -50.33 -12.83
N GLN A 138 -3.17 -51.35 -11.99
CA GLN A 138 -4.26 -51.38 -11.01
C GLN A 138 -4.08 -50.31 -9.92
N ALA A 139 -2.84 -50.05 -9.48
CA ALA A 139 -2.54 -48.97 -8.54
C ALA A 139 -2.82 -47.57 -9.15
N GLN A 140 -2.43 -47.35 -10.41
CA GLN A 140 -2.69 -46.08 -11.11
C GLN A 140 -4.19 -45.83 -11.35
N ALA A 141 -4.95 -46.86 -11.73
CA ALA A 141 -6.40 -46.75 -11.90
C ALA A 141 -7.11 -46.36 -10.59
N THR A 142 -6.67 -46.94 -9.46
CA THR A 142 -7.25 -46.65 -8.15
C THR A 142 -6.93 -45.21 -7.69
N ALA A 143 -5.67 -44.77 -7.86
CA ALA A 143 -5.25 -43.42 -7.53
C ALA A 143 -6.01 -42.34 -8.34
N THR A 144 -6.24 -42.61 -9.63
CA THR A 144 -6.97 -41.68 -10.51
C THR A 144 -8.45 -41.57 -10.10
N THR A 145 -9.06 -42.68 -9.66
CA THR A 145 -10.46 -42.69 -9.24
C THR A 145 -10.67 -41.89 -7.94
N GLN A 146 -9.73 -41.96 -6.99
CA GLN A 146 -9.79 -41.17 -5.75
C GLN A 146 -9.55 -39.68 -5.99
N ALA A 147 -8.62 -39.32 -6.91
CA ALA A 147 -8.37 -37.93 -7.28
C ALA A 147 -9.61 -37.25 -7.87
N LEU A 148 -10.35 -37.95 -8.73
CA LEU A 148 -11.59 -37.43 -9.33
C LEU A 148 -12.71 -37.22 -8.30
N GLN A 149 -12.80 -38.08 -7.27
CA GLN A 149 -13.79 -37.90 -6.20
C GLN A 149 -13.48 -36.66 -5.35
N LEU A 150 -12.20 -36.45 -4.99
CA LEU A 150 -11.75 -35.25 -4.29
C LEU A 150 -12.06 -33.98 -5.09
N GLU A 151 -11.75 -33.99 -6.39
CA GLU A 151 -11.98 -32.84 -7.26
C GLU A 151 -13.48 -32.45 -7.33
N SER A 152 -14.37 -33.46 -7.38
CA SER A 152 -15.81 -33.25 -7.39
C SER A 152 -16.36 -32.66 -6.08
N LEU A 153 -15.74 -32.98 -4.94
CA LEU A 153 -16.10 -32.42 -3.63
C LEU A 153 -15.59 -30.99 -3.48
N THR A 154 -14.35 -30.71 -3.91
CA THR A 154 -13.81 -29.33 -3.94
C THR A 154 -14.58 -28.43 -4.89
N ALA A 155 -14.99 -28.91 -6.06
CA ALA A 155 -15.79 -28.14 -7.01
C ALA A 155 -17.16 -27.74 -6.42
N LYS A 156 -17.79 -28.62 -5.65
CA LYS A 156 -19.04 -28.31 -4.94
C LYS A 156 -18.85 -27.30 -3.81
N GLN A 157 -17.73 -27.36 -3.09
CA GLN A 157 -17.40 -26.36 -2.05
C GLN A 157 -17.11 -24.98 -2.63
N LEU A 158 -16.38 -24.89 -3.74
CA LEU A 158 -16.11 -23.63 -4.44
C LEU A 158 -17.40 -23.00 -4.99
N ALA A 159 -18.32 -23.81 -5.53
CA ALA A 159 -19.60 -23.32 -6.01
C ALA A 159 -20.45 -22.72 -4.87
N THR A 160 -20.50 -23.37 -3.71
CA THR A 160 -21.27 -22.88 -2.54
C THR A 160 -20.64 -21.65 -1.90
N ALA A 161 -19.31 -21.57 -1.79
CA ALA A 161 -18.63 -20.39 -1.26
C ALA A 161 -18.88 -19.13 -2.12
N SER A 162 -18.89 -19.27 -3.45
CA SER A 162 -19.13 -18.14 -4.36
C SER A 162 -20.55 -17.56 -4.25
N GLN A 163 -21.54 -18.41 -3.98
CA GLN A 163 -22.94 -18.00 -3.85
C GLN A 163 -23.17 -17.22 -2.55
N GLN A 164 -22.54 -17.63 -1.45
CA GLN A 164 -22.63 -16.94 -0.17
C GLN A 164 -21.93 -15.57 -0.22
N GLN A 165 -20.81 -15.46 -0.95
CA GLN A 165 -20.13 -14.18 -1.16
C GLN A 165 -21.00 -13.17 -1.94
N ARG A 166 -21.75 -13.61 -2.96
CA ARG A 166 -22.68 -12.74 -3.71
C ARG A 166 -23.80 -12.18 -2.84
N VAL A 167 -24.35 -12.99 -1.93
CA VAL A 167 -25.41 -12.55 -1.01
C VAL A 167 -24.86 -11.51 -0.03
N LEU A 168 -23.66 -11.72 0.51
CA LEU A 168 -23.00 -10.75 1.40
C LEU A 168 -22.70 -9.43 0.67
N LEU A 169 -22.16 -9.48 -0.55
CA LEU A 169 -21.81 -8.29 -1.31
C LEU A 169 -23.05 -7.44 -1.65
N SER A 170 -24.19 -8.08 -1.95
CA SER A 170 -25.46 -7.40 -2.18
C SER A 170 -25.94 -6.61 -0.94
N TRP A 171 -25.67 -7.13 0.26
CA TRP A 171 -26.08 -6.49 1.51
C TRP A 171 -25.20 -5.30 1.90
N PHE A 172 -23.91 -5.31 1.53
CA PHE A 172 -22.99 -4.21 1.87
C PHE A 172 -23.19 -2.96 1.01
N ILE A 173 -23.57 -3.10 -0.27
CA ILE A 173 -23.73 -1.96 -1.21
C ILE A 173 -24.59 -0.81 -0.65
N PRO A 174 -25.79 -1.02 -0.09
CA PRO A 174 -26.60 0.07 0.45
C PRO A 174 -25.98 0.74 1.69
N ILE A 175 -25.28 -0.03 2.54
CA ILE A 175 -24.63 0.50 3.74
C ILE A 175 -23.48 1.44 3.36
N THR A 176 -22.64 1.02 2.42
CA THR A 176 -21.52 1.84 1.94
C THR A 176 -22.01 3.11 1.25
N ALA A 177 -23.10 3.02 0.47
CA ALA A 177 -23.71 4.19 -0.17
C ALA A 177 -24.26 5.20 0.85
N ALA A 178 -24.90 4.73 1.93
CA ALA A 178 -25.41 5.59 3.00
C ALA A 178 -24.27 6.31 3.75
N ILE A 179 -23.17 5.62 4.04
CA ILE A 179 -21.99 6.21 4.70
C ILE A 179 -21.36 7.27 3.79
N ALA A 180 -21.15 6.96 2.52
CA ALA A 180 -20.60 7.91 1.55
C ALA A 180 -21.47 9.17 1.43
N PHE A 181 -22.79 9.01 1.36
CA PHE A 181 -23.73 10.12 1.34
C PHE A 181 -23.64 10.98 2.61
N GLY A 182 -23.55 10.35 3.78
CA GLY A 182 -23.36 11.04 5.06
C GLY A 182 -22.07 11.88 5.09
N PHE A 183 -20.96 11.35 4.59
CA PHE A 183 -19.70 12.09 4.48
C PHE A 183 -19.80 13.29 3.55
N VAL A 184 -20.45 13.14 2.39
CA VAL A 184 -20.65 14.25 1.44
C VAL A 184 -21.50 15.35 2.07
N MET A 185 -22.58 15.00 2.78
CA MET A 185 -23.41 15.96 3.52
C MET A 185 -22.61 16.71 4.59
N LEU A 186 -21.77 16.01 5.36
CA LEU A 186 -20.99 16.59 6.45
C LEU A 186 -19.89 17.53 5.93
N LEU A 187 -19.25 17.17 4.82
CA LEU A 187 -18.30 18.03 4.12
C LEU A 187 -18.99 19.25 3.49
N GLY A 188 -20.16 19.06 2.88
CA GLY A 188 -20.97 20.15 2.33
C GLY A 188 -21.38 21.18 3.38
N ALA A 189 -21.86 20.71 4.55
CA ALA A 189 -22.22 21.59 5.67
C ALA A 189 -21.03 22.40 6.20
N LYS A 190 -19.84 21.79 6.31
CA LYS A 190 -18.62 22.51 6.70
C LYS A 190 -18.17 23.53 5.66
N PHE A 191 -18.29 23.20 4.37
CA PHE A 191 -17.94 24.12 3.30
C PHE A 191 -18.83 25.37 3.30
N ILE A 192 -20.15 25.18 3.47
CA ILE A 192 -21.11 26.28 3.58
C ILE A 192 -20.81 27.14 4.81
N SER A 193 -20.53 26.51 5.96
CA SER A 193 -20.18 27.26 7.19
C SER A 193 -18.90 28.08 7.03
N GLY A 194 -17.86 27.50 6.41
CA GLY A 194 -16.60 28.22 6.17
C GLY A 194 -16.74 29.40 5.19
N MET A 195 -17.63 29.29 4.20
CA MET A 195 -17.93 30.41 3.30
C MET A 195 -18.66 31.56 4.01
N ILE A 196 -19.57 31.25 4.95
CA ILE A 196 -20.28 32.25 5.74
C ILE A 196 -19.30 33.01 6.63
N ASP A 197 -18.37 32.31 7.31
CA ASP A 197 -17.34 32.97 8.13
C ASP A 197 -16.42 33.86 7.30
N ALA A 198 -15.96 33.39 6.13
CA ALA A 198 -15.09 34.17 5.26
C ALA A 198 -15.78 35.42 4.68
N THR A 199 -17.08 35.33 4.38
CA THR A 199 -17.86 36.49 3.93
C THR A 199 -18.13 37.48 5.07
N ASN A 200 -18.27 37.00 6.30
CA ASN A 200 -18.47 37.86 7.47
C ASN A 200 -17.17 38.60 7.86
N GLU A 201 -16.01 37.93 7.81
CA GLU A 201 -14.71 38.60 8.01
C GLU A 201 -14.46 39.70 6.98
N ARG A 202 -14.84 39.46 5.70
CA ARG A 202 -14.68 40.47 4.64
C ARG A 202 -15.55 41.70 4.91
N ARG A 203 -16.81 41.52 5.31
CA ARG A 203 -17.70 42.62 5.70
C ARG A 203 -17.18 43.36 6.94
N SER A 204 -16.61 42.66 7.90
CA SER A 204 -16.01 43.26 9.10
C SER A 204 -14.82 44.18 8.75
N LEU A 205 -13.94 43.75 7.84
CA LEU A 205 -12.81 44.55 7.38
C LEU A 205 -13.24 45.76 6.55
N GLU A 206 -14.29 45.62 5.73
CA GLU A 206 -14.86 46.74 4.97
C GLU A 206 -15.48 47.79 5.91
N ASN A 207 -16.21 47.36 6.96
CA ASN A 207 -16.75 48.26 7.97
C ASN A 207 -15.64 48.97 8.76
N GLN A 208 -14.55 48.27 9.14
CA GLN A 208 -13.40 48.91 9.79
C GLN A 208 -12.72 49.95 8.89
N ARG A 209 -12.63 49.70 7.58
CA ARG A 209 -12.09 50.69 6.63
C ARG A 209 -12.95 51.94 6.53
N LEU A 210 -14.27 51.78 6.53
CA LEU A 210 -15.20 52.92 6.51
C LEU A 210 -15.10 53.75 7.79
N THR A 211 -14.96 53.10 8.95
CA THR A 211 -14.74 53.81 10.23
C THR A 211 -13.41 54.59 10.23
N LEU A 212 -12.32 54.00 9.73
CA LEU A 212 -11.03 54.70 9.65
C LEU A 212 -11.07 55.89 8.67
N LEU A 213 -11.77 55.76 7.55
CA LEU A 213 -11.96 56.88 6.62
C LEU A 213 -12.81 57.99 7.23
N SER A 214 -13.86 57.67 8.00
CA SER A 214 -14.64 58.73 8.67
C SER A 214 -13.80 59.49 9.70
N THR A 215 -12.90 58.81 10.42
CA THR A 215 -12.01 59.49 11.38
C THR A 215 -10.92 60.35 10.73
N LEU A 216 -10.53 60.05 9.49
CA LEU A 216 -9.50 60.80 8.76
C LEU A 216 -10.02 62.11 8.16
N PHE A 217 -11.32 62.20 7.86
CA PHE A 217 -11.95 63.41 7.36
C PHE A 217 -12.47 64.35 8.45
N ASP A 218 -12.46 63.93 9.71
CA ASP A 218 -12.87 64.75 10.87
C ASP A 218 -11.69 65.43 11.58
N ALA A 219 -10.48 65.35 11.01
CA ALA A 219 -9.35 66.13 11.47
C ALA A 219 -9.49 67.58 10.98
N PRO A 220 -9.53 68.58 11.88
CA PRO A 220 -9.68 69.98 11.49
C PRO A 220 -8.51 70.41 10.61
N THR A 221 -8.83 71.06 9.50
CA THR A 221 -7.92 71.61 8.50
C THR A 221 -6.95 72.60 9.14
N GLU A 222 -5.79 72.13 9.60
CA GLU A 222 -4.63 72.99 9.82
C GLU A 222 -3.95 73.27 8.47
N THR A 223 -4.13 74.50 8.02
CA THR A 223 -3.50 75.11 6.85
C THR A 223 -1.98 75.12 7.01
N ILE A 224 -1.28 74.26 6.25
CA ILE A 224 0.18 74.31 6.12
C ILE A 224 0.54 75.51 5.23
N ILE A 225 1.02 76.59 5.85
CA ILE A 225 1.63 77.74 5.16
C ILE A 225 3.08 77.37 4.83
N PHE A 226 3.39 77.24 3.55
CA PHE A 226 4.77 77.15 3.07
C PHE A 226 5.39 78.56 3.08
N ALA A 227 6.20 78.85 4.11
CA ALA A 227 7.10 79.99 4.10
C ALA A 227 8.35 79.62 3.31
N ASP A 228 8.47 80.21 2.13
CA ASP A 228 9.63 80.20 1.27
C ASP A 228 10.65 81.19 1.86
N ASP A 229 11.78 80.70 2.39
CA ASP A 229 12.92 81.57 2.71
C ASP A 229 14.24 80.79 2.50
N PRO A 230 15.04 81.14 1.49
CA PRO A 230 16.34 80.56 1.27
C PRO A 230 17.38 81.46 1.90
N HIS A 231 17.95 81.11 3.05
CA HIS A 231 19.35 81.37 3.39
C HIS A 231 19.70 80.78 4.76
N THR A 232 20.97 80.42 4.89
CA THR A 232 21.74 80.23 6.15
C THR A 232 21.51 78.96 6.98
N GLY A 233 22.51 78.07 6.91
CA GLY A 233 23.27 77.69 8.10
C GLY A 233 22.68 76.59 8.99
N LEU A 234 23.25 75.38 8.83
CA LEU A 234 23.42 74.41 9.93
C LEU A 234 23.99 75.13 11.19
N PRO A 235 23.71 74.73 12.45
CA PRO A 235 23.84 73.31 12.87
C PRO A 235 22.97 72.80 14.06
N ARG A 236 22.88 71.47 14.16
CA ARG A 236 23.04 70.61 15.37
C ARG A 236 22.28 70.99 16.68
N SER A 237 21.42 70.09 17.16
CA SER A 237 21.21 69.62 18.56
C SER A 237 20.02 68.65 18.59
N ARG A 238 20.10 67.36 18.97
CA ARG A 238 20.21 66.77 20.32
C ARG A 238 19.37 67.46 21.40
N LEU A 239 18.33 66.76 21.89
CA LEU A 239 17.94 66.53 23.31
C LEU A 239 16.44 66.13 23.32
N PHE A 240 16.12 64.89 23.70
CA PHE A 240 15.66 64.51 25.04
C PHE A 240 14.43 65.30 25.50
N PHE A 241 13.26 64.63 25.61
CA PHE A 241 12.37 64.81 26.75
C PHE A 241 11.66 63.50 27.10
N THR A 242 11.69 63.26 28.41
CA THR A 242 11.23 62.17 29.27
C THR A 242 9.71 62.25 29.51
N PRO A 243 9.05 61.16 29.98
CA PRO A 243 7.63 61.15 30.27
C PRO A 243 7.34 61.63 31.70
N GLU A 244 6.22 62.34 31.88
CA GLU A 244 5.71 62.73 33.20
C GLU A 244 4.38 61.97 33.49
N PRO A 245 4.17 61.45 34.72
CA PRO A 245 2.93 60.79 35.12
C PRO A 245 2.06 61.68 36.02
N GLY A 246 0.77 61.81 35.69
CA GLY A 246 -0.31 62.21 36.62
C GLY A 246 -1.48 61.24 36.41
N SER A 247 -1.96 60.49 37.41
CA SER A 247 -2.64 60.87 38.66
C SER A 247 -3.93 61.65 38.40
N GLY A 248 -5.08 60.99 38.56
CA GLY A 248 -6.39 61.64 38.58
C GLY A 248 -7.57 60.68 38.36
N ASN A 249 -8.18 60.25 39.46
CA ASN A 249 -9.53 59.68 39.52
C ASN A 249 -10.58 60.60 38.88
N SER A 250 -11.58 60.04 38.18
CA SER A 250 -13.00 60.16 38.55
C SER A 250 -13.89 59.52 37.50
N SER A 251 -14.83 58.70 37.98
CA SER A 251 -16.07 58.25 37.37
C SER A 251 -16.92 59.38 36.80
N ASP A 252 -17.54 59.17 35.63
CA ASP A 252 -18.93 59.61 35.43
C ASP A 252 -19.64 58.88 34.28
N GLU A 253 -20.91 58.59 34.52
CA GLU A 253 -21.94 58.05 33.62
C GLU A 253 -22.37 59.08 32.55
N SER A 254 -22.78 58.59 31.37
CA SER A 254 -23.88 59.10 30.49
C SER A 254 -23.64 58.54 29.08
N ASP A 255 -24.39 57.56 28.59
CA ASP A 255 -25.77 57.61 28.08
C ASP A 255 -25.99 58.59 26.91
N SER A 256 -26.04 58.07 25.69
CA SER A 256 -26.83 58.54 24.52
C SER A 256 -26.52 57.61 23.33
N ARG A 257 -27.41 56.68 22.97
CA ARG A 257 -28.64 56.84 22.17
C ARG A 257 -28.36 56.84 20.65
N PHE A 258 -28.88 55.77 20.03
CA PHE A 258 -29.25 55.57 18.62
C PHE A 258 -29.50 56.85 17.81
N GLU A 259 -28.98 56.90 16.57
CA GLU A 259 -29.67 56.49 15.33
C GLU A 259 -28.74 56.63 14.10
N PRO A 260 -28.71 55.67 13.15
CA PRO A 260 -28.26 55.92 11.79
C PRO A 260 -29.45 56.17 10.87
N ILE A 261 -29.50 57.40 10.34
CA ILE A 261 -30.44 57.86 9.31
C ILE A 261 -30.14 57.14 7.99
N ILE A 262 -31.21 56.64 7.38
CA ILE A 262 -31.27 56.09 6.02
C ILE A 262 -30.98 57.20 5.00
N GLY A 263 -30.02 56.97 4.11
CA GLY A 263 -29.73 57.78 2.92
C GLY A 263 -29.34 56.85 1.77
N ASP A 264 -30.00 57.04 0.64
CA ASP A 264 -30.41 56.00 -0.31
C ASP A 264 -29.37 55.70 -1.40
N ASP A 265 -28.62 56.61 -1.98
CA ASP A 265 -28.49 56.55 -3.44
C ASP A 265 -27.32 55.70 -4.00
N GLY A 266 -27.65 54.49 -4.47
CA GLY A 266 -27.57 54.12 -5.89
C GLY A 266 -26.26 54.27 -6.69
N GLN A 267 -25.69 53.11 -7.03
CA GLN A 267 -24.97 52.75 -8.28
C GLN A 267 -23.44 52.96 -8.37
N SER A 268 -22.73 51.85 -8.22
CA SER A 268 -21.62 51.48 -9.12
C SER A 268 -21.57 49.95 -9.23
N SER A 269 -22.14 49.43 -10.31
CA SER A 269 -22.08 48.02 -10.68
C SER A 269 -20.68 47.67 -11.17
N ILE A 270 -19.93 46.88 -10.41
CA ILE A 270 -18.81 46.10 -10.95
C ILE A 270 -19.30 44.68 -11.16
N PHE A 271 -19.40 44.31 -12.43
CA PHE A 271 -19.67 42.96 -12.89
C PHE A 271 -18.61 42.00 -12.37
N ILE A 272 -19.01 41.08 -11.49
CA ILE A 272 -18.30 39.82 -11.27
C ILE A 272 -18.84 38.84 -12.32
N VAL A 273 -18.11 38.66 -13.41
CA VAL A 273 -18.28 37.47 -14.25
C VAL A 273 -17.27 36.44 -13.78
N SER A 274 -17.82 35.51 -13.00
CA SER A 274 -17.27 34.20 -12.73
C SER A 274 -16.99 33.47 -14.05
N ASN A 275 -15.79 32.91 -14.21
CA ASN A 275 -15.60 31.77 -15.09
C ASN A 275 -15.15 30.60 -14.23
N GLY A 276 -16.11 29.72 -13.98
CA GLY A 276 -15.89 28.43 -13.36
C GLY A 276 -15.02 27.59 -14.26
N ASP A 277 -13.77 27.41 -13.86
CA ASP A 277 -12.95 26.34 -14.39
C ASP A 277 -13.10 25.14 -13.46
N LYS A 278 -13.57 24.04 -14.03
CA LYS A 278 -13.77 22.78 -13.32
C LYS A 278 -12.40 22.36 -12.81
N PHE A 279 -12.23 22.19 -11.49
CA PHE A 279 -11.01 21.63 -10.92
C PHE A 279 -10.79 20.22 -11.48
N VAL A 280 -9.96 20.16 -12.52
CA VAL A 280 -9.47 18.92 -13.11
C VAL A 280 -8.58 18.24 -12.06
N ALA A 281 -8.80 16.95 -11.84
CA ALA A 281 -7.99 16.09 -10.95
C ALA A 281 -6.48 16.15 -11.25
N ASP A 282 -6.13 16.60 -12.46
CA ASP A 282 -4.78 16.86 -12.99
C ASP A 282 -3.94 17.82 -12.13
N SER A 283 -4.59 18.72 -11.36
CA SER A 283 -3.86 19.71 -10.54
C SER A 283 -3.25 19.13 -9.25
N ALA A 284 -3.76 18.02 -8.73
CA ALA A 284 -3.25 17.41 -7.50
C ALA A 284 -1.98 16.58 -7.80
N GLU A 285 -2.02 15.79 -8.87
CA GLU A 285 -0.89 15.00 -9.35
C GLU A 285 0.27 15.91 -9.78
N ALA A 286 0.00 16.98 -10.53
CA ALA A 286 1.01 17.96 -10.92
C ALA A 286 1.67 18.66 -9.71
N ARG A 287 0.93 18.89 -8.62
CA ARG A 287 1.50 19.47 -7.38
C ARG A 287 2.38 18.47 -6.65
N GLU A 288 1.97 17.22 -6.58
CA GLU A 288 2.78 16.17 -5.95
C GLU A 288 4.07 15.94 -6.73
N GLU A 289 3.99 15.92 -8.05
CA GLU A 289 5.13 15.79 -8.93
C GLU A 289 6.11 16.97 -8.78
N ALA A 290 5.59 18.21 -8.73
CA ALA A 290 6.40 19.39 -8.45
C ALA A 290 7.10 19.31 -7.08
N ALA A 291 6.42 18.74 -6.06
CA ALA A 291 7.03 18.52 -4.75
C ALA A 291 8.14 17.47 -4.79
N ARG A 292 7.94 16.36 -5.53
CA ARG A 292 8.95 15.31 -5.74
C ARG A 292 10.18 15.84 -6.48
N CYS A 293 9.99 16.60 -7.56
CA CYS A 293 11.06 17.25 -8.31
C CYS A 293 11.83 18.25 -7.44
N LYS A 294 11.13 19.08 -6.65
CA LYS A 294 11.77 20.02 -5.73
C LYS A 294 12.63 19.31 -4.68
N LEU A 295 12.16 18.18 -4.16
CA LEU A 295 12.90 17.36 -3.20
C LEU A 295 14.18 16.77 -3.83
N ALA A 296 14.05 16.19 -5.02
CA ALA A 296 15.18 15.64 -5.77
C ALA A 296 16.24 16.70 -6.11
N MET A 297 15.79 17.88 -6.58
CA MET A 297 16.67 19.02 -6.88
C MET A 297 17.40 19.54 -5.64
N LYS A 298 16.73 19.56 -4.47
CA LYS A 298 17.37 19.93 -3.21
C LYS A 298 18.46 18.93 -2.82
N LEU A 299 18.18 17.63 -2.93
CA LEU A 299 19.17 16.58 -2.65
C LEU A 299 20.40 16.74 -3.56
N LEU A 300 20.20 16.95 -4.86
CA LEU A 300 21.29 17.11 -5.82
C LEU A 300 22.11 18.37 -5.56
N ARG A 301 21.47 19.48 -5.21
CA ARG A 301 22.17 20.71 -4.82
C ARG A 301 23.07 20.49 -3.60
N ASP A 302 22.54 19.84 -2.56
CA ASP A 302 23.30 19.57 -1.34
C ASP A 302 24.44 18.57 -1.61
N ALA A 303 24.22 17.57 -2.45
CA ALA A 303 25.26 16.64 -2.89
C ALA A 303 26.37 17.36 -3.69
N ILE A 304 26.02 18.22 -4.65
CA ILE A 304 26.98 19.02 -5.43
C ILE A 304 27.81 19.92 -4.53
N ASN A 305 27.19 20.56 -3.54
CA ASN A 305 27.90 21.40 -2.57
C ASN A 305 28.88 20.59 -1.71
N GLN A 306 28.58 19.32 -1.42
CA GLN A 306 29.40 18.47 -0.56
C GLN A 306 30.55 17.76 -1.28
N VAL A 307 30.31 17.20 -2.48
CA VAL A 307 31.31 16.38 -3.22
C VAL A 307 31.77 16.98 -4.54
N GLY A 308 31.18 18.11 -4.95
CA GLY A 308 31.48 18.78 -6.20
C GLY A 308 30.58 18.36 -7.37
N ALA A 309 30.43 19.28 -8.33
CA ALA A 309 29.55 19.14 -9.50
C ALA A 309 29.93 17.97 -10.43
N GLN A 310 31.22 17.62 -10.48
CA GLN A 310 31.76 16.56 -11.34
C GLN A 310 31.74 15.17 -10.69
N SER A 311 31.31 15.06 -9.42
CA SER A 311 31.22 13.77 -8.76
C SER A 311 30.09 12.92 -9.35
N ASN A 312 30.27 11.60 -9.35
CA ASN A 312 29.24 10.62 -9.70
C ASN A 312 28.60 9.96 -8.45
N ARG A 313 29.01 10.37 -7.25
CA ARG A 313 28.60 9.78 -5.97
C ARG A 313 27.59 10.68 -5.26
N ILE A 314 26.47 10.11 -4.81
CA ILE A 314 25.54 10.80 -3.92
C ILE A 314 25.93 10.49 -2.47
N PRO A 315 26.29 11.49 -1.65
CA PRO A 315 26.65 11.26 -0.25
C PRO A 315 25.52 10.63 0.55
N SER A 316 25.87 9.89 1.61
CA SER A 316 24.88 9.23 2.46
C SER A 316 24.07 10.26 3.27
N ALA A 317 22.90 9.86 3.77
CA ALA A 317 22.04 10.73 4.57
C ALA A 317 22.77 11.42 5.72
N GLY A 318 23.65 10.68 6.44
CA GLY A 318 24.46 11.23 7.52
C GLY A 318 25.51 12.24 7.06
N GLN A 319 26.08 12.09 5.86
CA GLN A 319 27.04 13.04 5.29
C GLN A 319 26.39 14.36 4.89
N LEU A 320 25.11 14.35 4.52
CA LEU A 320 24.36 15.56 4.14
C LEU A 320 23.60 16.19 5.31
N GLY A 321 23.53 15.53 6.47
CA GLY A 321 22.66 15.94 7.57
C GLY A 321 21.16 15.78 7.27
N TRP A 322 20.80 14.88 6.36
CA TRP A 322 19.41 14.61 5.99
C TRP A 322 18.79 13.49 6.84
N PRO A 323 17.49 13.57 7.18
CA PRO A 323 16.78 12.42 7.72
C PRO A 323 16.79 11.25 6.74
N VAL A 324 17.11 10.04 7.24
CA VAL A 324 17.28 8.81 6.41
C VAL A 324 16.05 8.51 5.55
N GLY A 325 14.84 8.72 6.09
CA GLY A 325 13.59 8.51 5.35
C GLY A 325 13.45 9.46 4.16
N ILE A 326 13.67 10.76 4.36
CA ILE A 326 13.56 11.78 3.31
C ILE A 326 14.63 11.57 2.24
N TRP A 327 15.87 11.28 2.65
CA TRP A 327 16.95 10.96 1.71
C TRP A 327 16.63 9.72 0.88
N THR A 328 16.07 8.67 1.49
CA THR A 328 15.70 7.44 0.77
C THR A 328 14.60 7.70 -0.26
N ILE A 329 13.59 8.50 0.07
CA ILE A 329 12.54 8.91 -0.87
C ILE A 329 13.13 9.71 -2.03
N ALA A 330 13.98 10.69 -1.74
CA ALA A 330 14.64 11.50 -2.76
C ALA A 330 15.51 10.66 -3.70
N VAL A 331 16.29 9.71 -3.16
CA VAL A 331 17.09 8.76 -3.98
C VAL A 331 16.18 7.82 -4.79
N ALA A 332 15.04 7.40 -4.25
CA ALA A 332 14.08 6.56 -4.99
C ALA A 332 13.46 7.31 -6.18
N ILE A 333 13.16 8.61 -6.02
CA ILE A 333 12.70 9.49 -7.11
C ILE A 333 13.75 9.61 -8.21
N LEU A 334 15.05 9.55 -7.85
CA LEU A 334 16.15 9.64 -8.80
C LEU A 334 16.48 8.31 -9.50
N ARG A 335 16.00 7.18 -8.99
CA ARG A 335 16.30 5.84 -9.55
C ARG A 335 15.98 5.70 -11.04
N PRO A 336 14.84 6.20 -11.57
CA PRO A 336 14.55 6.14 -13.01
C PRO A 336 15.56 6.88 -13.90
N TYR A 337 16.39 7.75 -13.31
CA TYR A 337 17.43 8.50 -14.02
C TYR A 337 18.82 7.83 -13.94
N GLY A 338 18.88 6.56 -13.53
CA GLY A 338 20.13 5.81 -13.41
C GLY A 338 20.85 6.05 -12.09
N VAL A 339 20.12 6.25 -10.98
CA VAL A 339 20.73 6.26 -9.65
C VAL A 339 20.58 4.90 -9.00
N GLU A 340 21.70 4.22 -8.76
CA GLU A 340 21.73 2.87 -8.19
C GLU A 340 22.56 2.80 -6.91
N ARG A 341 22.18 1.88 -6.02
CA ARG A 341 22.97 1.55 -4.83
C ARG A 341 23.83 0.34 -5.12
N LEU A 342 25.13 0.52 -5.20
CA LEU A 342 26.08 -0.58 -5.34
C LEU A 342 26.26 -1.27 -3.99
N ARG A 343 26.17 -2.60 -3.98
CA ARG A 343 26.45 -3.44 -2.80
C ARG A 343 27.93 -3.82 -2.80
N GLY A 344 28.63 -3.62 -1.69
CA GLY A 344 30.06 -3.95 -1.56
C GLY A 344 30.74 -3.21 -0.41
N ALA A 345 32.04 -3.43 -0.23
CA ALA A 345 32.86 -2.73 0.77
C ALA A 345 32.87 -1.21 0.54
N ASP A 346 32.81 -0.79 -0.73
CA ASP A 346 32.66 0.62 -1.15
C ASP A 346 31.18 1.03 -1.35
N GLY A 347 30.28 0.34 -0.65
CA GLY A 347 28.83 0.51 -0.78
C GLY A 347 28.40 1.97 -0.75
N GLY A 348 27.58 2.36 -1.72
CA GLY A 348 27.20 3.75 -1.91
C GLY A 348 26.15 3.93 -2.99
N THR A 349 25.61 5.14 -3.08
CA THR A 349 24.68 5.53 -4.13
C THR A 349 25.47 6.23 -5.22
N TYR A 350 25.46 5.67 -6.43
CA TYR A 350 26.21 6.19 -7.57
C TYR A 350 25.29 6.40 -8.77
N LEU A 351 25.73 7.28 -9.66
CA LEU A 351 25.14 7.49 -10.98
C LEU A 351 25.64 6.40 -11.92
N VAL A 352 24.72 5.55 -12.38
CA VAL A 352 24.92 4.44 -13.31
C VAL A 352 23.92 4.64 -14.45
N GLY A 353 24.32 5.37 -15.49
CA GLY A 353 23.42 5.65 -16.61
C GLY A 353 23.86 6.81 -17.50
N GLN A 354 22.87 7.46 -18.12
CA GLN A 354 23.03 8.50 -19.13
C GLN A 354 23.66 9.81 -18.60
N TYR A 355 23.60 10.04 -17.29
CA TYR A 355 24.10 11.26 -16.65
C TYR A 355 25.40 10.95 -15.89
N PRO A 356 26.57 11.31 -16.44
CA PRO A 356 27.87 10.89 -15.88
C PRO A 356 28.25 11.62 -14.58
N ASN A 357 27.63 12.76 -14.28
CA ASN A 357 27.93 13.56 -13.09
C ASN A 357 26.67 14.22 -12.49
N LEU A 358 26.76 14.68 -11.24
CA LEU A 358 25.63 15.29 -10.54
C LEU A 358 25.11 16.55 -11.23
N GLN A 359 25.97 17.34 -11.87
CA GLN A 359 25.59 18.56 -12.58
C GLN A 359 24.67 18.28 -13.78
N THR A 360 25.03 17.29 -14.60
CA THR A 360 24.22 16.89 -15.77
C THR A 360 22.86 16.35 -15.35
N LEU A 361 22.81 15.57 -14.25
CA LEU A 361 21.53 15.12 -13.69
C LEU A 361 20.69 16.28 -13.13
N TYR A 362 21.31 17.24 -12.43
CA TYR A 362 20.61 18.42 -11.90
C TYR A 362 20.01 19.27 -13.02
N ILE A 363 20.75 19.50 -14.10
CA ILE A 363 20.26 20.20 -15.28
C ILE A 363 19.12 19.42 -15.92
N ALA A 364 19.27 18.11 -16.14
CA ALA A 364 18.23 17.29 -16.76
C ALA A 364 16.91 17.27 -15.97
N ILE A 365 16.96 17.26 -14.64
CA ILE A 365 15.76 17.34 -13.79
C ILE A 365 15.21 18.77 -13.75
N GLY A 366 16.06 19.80 -13.84
CA GLY A 366 15.64 21.19 -13.89
C GLY A 366 15.02 21.63 -15.23
N GLU A 367 15.50 21.07 -16.35
CA GLU A 367 15.08 21.42 -17.71
C GLU A 367 13.81 20.69 -18.16
N ARG A 368 13.55 19.49 -17.64
CA ARG A 368 12.27 18.80 -17.84
C ARG A 368 11.25 19.36 -16.81
N ARG A 369 10.03 19.83 -17.13
CA ARG A 369 9.05 19.43 -18.16
C ARG A 369 8.96 17.90 -18.30
N LEU A 370 9.05 17.19 -17.18
CA LEU A 370 8.85 15.75 -17.13
C LEU A 370 7.37 15.46 -17.38
N SER A 371 7.00 15.07 -18.58
CA SER A 371 5.95 14.08 -18.69
C SER A 371 6.50 12.82 -18.01
N PHE A 372 6.06 12.54 -16.78
CA PHE A 372 6.26 11.25 -16.10
C PHE A 372 5.46 10.17 -16.83
N PHE A 373 5.77 9.92 -18.10
CA PHE A 373 5.32 8.72 -18.78
C PHE A 373 6.56 7.89 -19.08
N PRO A 374 6.67 6.68 -18.49
CA PRO A 374 7.57 5.70 -19.05
C PRO A 374 7.06 5.41 -20.46
N THR A 375 7.77 5.88 -21.48
CA THR A 375 7.63 5.27 -22.80
C THR A 375 8.15 3.86 -22.61
N THR A 376 7.25 2.91 -22.44
CA THR A 376 7.51 1.49 -22.62
C THR A 376 8.03 1.33 -24.03
N SER A 377 9.36 1.41 -24.18
CA SER A 377 10.04 1.04 -25.40
C SER A 377 9.77 -0.45 -25.58
N LYS A 378 8.74 -0.75 -26.38
CA LYS A 378 8.47 -2.08 -26.92
C LYS A 378 9.76 -2.49 -27.64
N VAL A 379 10.52 -3.38 -27.02
CA VAL A 379 11.60 -4.10 -27.69
C VAL A 379 10.90 -4.96 -28.73
N VAL A 380 10.87 -4.48 -29.97
CA VAL A 380 10.59 -5.31 -31.13
C VAL A 380 11.78 -6.24 -31.25
N ILE A 381 11.61 -7.47 -30.77
CA ILE A 381 12.51 -8.56 -31.11
C ILE A 381 12.05 -9.01 -32.49
N ASP A 382 12.73 -8.52 -33.53
CA ASP A 382 12.70 -9.19 -34.83
C ASP A 382 13.47 -10.51 -34.68
N GLY A 383 12.74 -11.60 -34.86
CA GLY A 383 13.22 -12.98 -34.92
C GLY A 383 12.21 -13.83 -35.66
#